data_AF-A0A958U5Z0-F1
#
_entry.id   AF-A0A958U5Z0-F1
#
_cell.length_a   1.000
_cell.length_b   1.000
_cell.length_c   1.000
_cell.angle_alpha   90.00
_cell.angle_beta   90.00
_cell.angle_gamma   90.00
#
_symmetry.space_group_name_H-M   'P 1'
#
loop_
_entity.id
_entity.type
_entity.pdbx_description
1 polymer ?
#
loop_
_entity_poly.entity_id
_entity_poly.type
_entity_poly.pdbx_seq_one_letter_code
_entity_poly.pdbx_strand_id
1 'polypeptide(L)'
;MNKQNLIIALLVLTVVFSCKKKDDDGGGQACQTCTFATIGEDYTPEYCDNGDGTATFTFEGESETISLAGATFSQFIATLEQTGGAVCN
;
A
#
# COMPACT_ATOMS: atom_id res chain seq x y z
N MET A 1 -0.32 -25.23 -33.41
CA MET A 1 -0.92 -24.98 -32.08
C MET A 1 0.20 -24.61 -31.15
N ASN A 2 0.46 -23.31 -31.03
CA ASN A 2 1.71 -22.80 -30.50
C ASN A 2 1.40 -22.35 -29.08
N LYS A 3 1.81 -23.16 -28.11
CA LYS A 3 1.62 -22.90 -26.67
C LYS A 3 2.38 -21.62 -26.32
N GLN A 4 1.67 -20.52 -26.10
CA GLN A 4 2.25 -19.31 -25.54
C GLN A 4 2.50 -19.57 -24.05
N ASN A 5 3.75 -19.87 -23.72
CA ASN A 5 4.21 -19.88 -22.34
C ASN A 5 4.27 -18.42 -21.87
N LEU A 6 3.27 -18.04 -21.07
CA LEU A 6 3.18 -16.77 -20.38
C LEU A 6 4.28 -16.71 -19.31
N ILE A 7 5.42 -16.11 -19.65
CA ILE A 7 6.45 -15.74 -18.67
C ILE A 7 5.99 -14.43 -18.04
N ILE A 8 5.29 -14.52 -16.90
CA ILE A 8 5.08 -13.36 -16.03
C ILE A 8 6.43 -13.08 -15.38
N ALA A 9 7.19 -12.18 -16.01
CA ALA A 9 8.38 -11.62 -15.41
C ALA A 9 7.95 -10.78 -14.20
N LEU A 10 8.02 -11.39 -13.02
CA LEU A 10 7.89 -10.68 -11.75
C LEU A 10 9.15 -9.83 -11.59
N LEU A 11 9.11 -8.61 -12.14
CA LEU A 11 10.08 -7.56 -11.88
C LEU A 11 9.87 -7.14 -10.42
N VAL A 12 10.63 -7.77 -9.52
CA VAL A 12 10.78 -7.31 -8.15
C VAL A 12 11.56 -6.00 -8.20
N LEU A 13 10.86 -4.88 -8.43
CA LEU A 13 11.40 -3.56 -8.16
C LEU A 13 11.45 -3.42 -6.63
N THR A 14 12.63 -3.61 -6.06
CA THR A 14 12.91 -3.18 -4.68
C THR A 14 12.97 -1.66 -4.66
N VAL A 15 11.80 -1.03 -4.62
CA VAL A 15 11.68 0.39 -4.32
C VAL A 15 11.68 0.56 -2.80
N VAL A 16 12.88 0.74 -2.26
CA VAL A 16 13.07 1.24 -0.90
C VAL A 16 12.72 2.72 -0.85
N PHE A 17 11.42 3.05 -0.92
CA PHE A 17 10.97 4.39 -0.55
C PHE A 17 10.78 4.45 0.96
N SER A 18 11.86 4.76 1.67
CA SER A 18 11.74 5.47 2.95
C SER A 18 11.14 6.85 2.67
N CYS A 19 9.82 6.98 2.64
CA CYS A 19 9.18 8.29 2.61
C CYS A 19 9.10 8.85 4.03
N LYS A 20 10.25 9.35 4.47
CA LYS A 20 10.34 10.40 5.49
C LYS A 20 9.39 11.53 5.08
N LYS A 21 8.40 11.83 5.92
CA LYS A 21 7.67 13.10 5.92
C LYS A 21 8.64 14.26 5.69
N LYS A 22 8.53 14.93 4.54
CA LYS A 22 8.80 16.34 4.31
C LYS A 22 8.22 16.73 2.95
N ASP A 23 7.41 17.76 3.00
CA ASP A 23 6.81 18.54 1.93
C ASP A 23 7.66 18.59 0.65
N ASP A 24 7.06 18.31 -0.52
CA ASP A 24 7.17 19.08 -1.76
C ASP A 24 6.51 18.34 -2.95
N ASP A 25 5.85 19.13 -3.81
CA ASP A 25 5.19 18.81 -5.06
C ASP A 25 5.89 17.79 -5.98
N GLY A 26 5.13 16.80 -6.48
CA GLY A 26 5.47 16.15 -7.76
C GLY A 26 5.03 14.71 -7.90
N GLY A 27 3.78 14.48 -8.35
CA GLY A 27 3.35 13.23 -9.02
C GLY A 27 3.68 11.91 -8.31
N GLY A 28 3.91 11.95 -7.00
CA GLY A 28 4.38 10.84 -6.19
C GLY A 28 3.21 9.97 -5.74
N GLN A 29 3.43 8.67 -5.82
CA GLN A 29 2.53 7.63 -5.35
C GLN A 29 1.94 7.98 -3.97
N ALA A 30 0.60 8.01 -3.84
CA ALA A 30 -0.05 8.44 -2.60
C ALA A 30 0.13 7.35 -1.52
N CYS A 31 1.11 7.55 -0.64
CA CYS A 31 1.36 6.68 0.52
C CYS A 31 0.73 7.27 1.78
N GLN A 32 0.14 6.41 2.61
CA GLN A 32 -0.39 6.75 3.93
C GLN A 32 0.06 5.72 4.96
N THR A 33 0.45 6.21 6.12
CA THR A 33 0.77 5.38 7.27
C THR A 33 -0.47 5.27 8.17
N CYS A 34 -0.92 4.06 8.45
CA CYS A 34 -2.11 3.81 9.26
C CYS A 34 -1.74 3.17 10.59
N THR A 35 -2.03 3.82 11.71
CA THR A 35 -1.81 3.26 13.04
C THR A 35 -3.07 2.57 13.56
N PHE A 36 -2.95 1.31 13.95
CA PHE A 36 -3.99 0.52 14.58
C PHE A 36 -3.63 0.32 16.06
N ALA A 37 -4.47 0.83 16.95
CA ALA A 37 -4.29 0.64 18.38
C ALA A 37 -4.79 -0.76 18.78
N THR A 38 -3.90 -1.61 19.33
CA THR A 38 -4.28 -2.93 19.84
C THR A 38 -3.90 -3.09 21.32
N ILE A 39 -4.41 -4.14 21.98
CA ILE A 39 -4.09 -4.38 23.39
C ILE A 39 -2.66 -4.93 23.49
N GLY A 40 -1.69 -4.04 23.67
CA GLY A 40 -0.31 -4.40 23.98
C GLY A 40 0.73 -3.66 23.13
N GLU A 41 0.41 -3.33 21.87
CA GLU A 41 1.29 -2.58 20.99
C GLU A 41 0.49 -1.94 19.83
N ASP A 42 0.96 -0.78 19.37
CA ASP A 42 0.38 -0.12 18.19
C ASP A 42 1.04 -0.67 16.93
N TYR A 43 0.21 -1.10 15.99
CA TYR A 43 0.64 -1.63 14.71
C TYR A 43 0.53 -0.54 13.64
N THR A 44 1.65 -0.17 12.99
CA THR A 44 1.71 1.00 12.09
C THR A 44 2.23 0.66 10.69
N PRO A 45 1.41 0.04 9.82
CA PRO A 45 1.72 -0.24 8.42
C PRO A 45 1.65 1.01 7.54
N GLU A 46 2.34 0.93 6.41
CA GLU A 46 2.25 1.89 5.30
C GLU A 46 1.47 1.29 4.14
N TYR A 47 0.57 2.06 3.53
CA TYR A 47 -0.18 1.70 2.34
C TYR A 47 0.10 2.72 1.24
N CYS A 48 0.45 2.28 0.04
CA CYS A 48 0.77 3.14 -1.11
C CYS A 48 -0.08 2.79 -2.32
N ASP A 49 -0.75 3.78 -2.93
CA ASP A 49 -1.56 3.58 -4.15
C ASP A 49 -0.69 3.37 -5.38
N ASN A 50 -0.69 2.19 -6.00
CA ASN A 50 0.10 1.95 -7.21
C ASN A 50 -0.49 2.58 -8.49
N GLY A 51 -1.71 3.16 -8.41
CA GLY A 51 -2.37 3.82 -9.53
C GLY A 51 -2.94 2.87 -10.60
N ASP A 52 -2.82 1.56 -10.41
CA ASP A 52 -3.28 0.51 -11.32
C ASP A 52 -4.48 -0.28 -10.74
N GLY A 53 -5.08 0.22 -9.66
CA GLY A 53 -6.14 -0.48 -8.92
C GLY A 53 -5.60 -1.46 -7.86
N THR A 54 -4.31 -1.38 -7.55
CA THR A 54 -3.69 -2.08 -6.42
C THR A 54 -3.06 -1.08 -5.45
N ALA A 55 -2.83 -1.53 -4.21
CA ALA A 55 -2.02 -0.81 -3.25
C ALA A 55 -0.89 -1.72 -2.75
N THR A 56 0.24 -1.13 -2.38
CA THR A 56 1.32 -1.82 -1.69
C THR A 56 1.17 -1.58 -0.20
N PHE A 57 1.08 -2.65 0.57
CA PHE A 57 1.08 -2.67 2.02
C PHE A 57 2.49 -3.02 2.51
N THR A 58 3.03 -2.28 3.48
CA THR A 58 4.34 -2.52 4.06
C THR A 58 4.26 -2.51 5.58
N PHE A 59 4.80 -3.55 6.22
CA PHE A 59 4.91 -3.64 7.66
C PHE A 59 6.16 -4.41 8.08
N GLU A 60 6.87 -3.93 9.10
CA GLU A 60 8.13 -4.53 9.60
C GLU A 60 9.20 -4.80 8.53
N GLY A 61 9.17 -4.04 7.43
CA GLY A 61 10.09 -4.19 6.31
C GLY A 61 9.69 -5.26 5.29
N GLU A 62 8.56 -5.93 5.49
CA GLU A 62 7.93 -6.80 4.51
C GLU A 62 6.85 -6.04 3.75
N SER A 63 6.75 -6.27 2.44
CA SER A 63 5.77 -5.61 1.57
C SER A 63 4.96 -6.63 0.78
N GLU A 64 3.65 -6.38 0.68
CA GLU A 64 2.73 -7.15 -0.13
C GLU A 64 1.86 -6.23 -1.00
N THR A 65 1.57 -6.66 -2.23
CA THR A 65 0.63 -5.97 -3.09
C THR A 65 -0.77 -6.53 -2.90
N ILE A 66 -1.72 -5.64 -2.60
CA ILE A 66 -3.13 -5.95 -2.40
C ILE A 66 -3.97 -5.34 -3.53
N SER A 67 -4.97 -6.08 -4.02
CA SER A 67 -5.94 -5.53 -4.98
C SER A 67 -6.97 -4.69 -4.25
N LEU A 68 -7.30 -3.51 -4.79
CA LEU A 68 -8.38 -2.68 -4.28
C LEU A 68 -9.76 -3.16 -4.73
N ALA A 69 -9.84 -4.25 -5.51
CA ALA A 69 -11.09 -4.85 -6.00
C ALA A 69 -12.04 -3.85 -6.69
N GLY A 70 -11.48 -2.86 -7.38
CA GLY A 70 -12.23 -1.79 -8.04
C GLY A 70 -12.59 -0.59 -7.16
N ALA A 71 -12.23 -0.59 -5.88
CA ALA A 71 -12.29 0.59 -5.04
C ALA A 71 -11.13 1.56 -5.34
N THR A 72 -11.34 2.83 -5.06
CA THR A 72 -10.27 3.83 -5.06
C THR A 72 -9.41 3.70 -3.81
N PHE A 73 -8.14 4.11 -3.86
CA PHE A 73 -7.26 4.09 -2.70
C PHE A 73 -7.84 4.87 -1.51
N SER A 74 -8.44 6.03 -1.75
CA SER A 74 -9.11 6.81 -0.70
C SER A 74 -10.27 6.06 -0.04
N GLN A 75 -11.07 5.31 -0.80
CA GLN A 75 -12.14 4.47 -0.23
C GLN A 75 -11.59 3.32 0.60
N PHE A 76 -10.49 2.72 0.14
CA PHE A 76 -9.79 1.68 0.88
C PHE A 76 -9.28 2.21 2.24
N ILE A 77 -8.56 3.34 2.24
CA ILE A 77 -8.07 3.98 3.47
C ILE A 77 -9.23 4.36 4.39
N ALA A 78 -10.29 4.99 3.85
CA ALA A 78 -11.45 5.36 4.65
C ALA A 78 -12.15 4.15 5.29
N THR A 79 -12.05 2.97 4.68
CA THR A 79 -12.56 1.72 5.25
C THR A 79 -11.69 1.25 6.42
N LEU A 80 -10.36 1.36 6.32
CA LEU A 80 -9.45 1.06 7.42
C LEU A 80 -9.71 1.97 8.63
N GLU A 81 -9.98 3.25 8.40
CA GLU A 81 -10.29 4.19 9.49
C GLU A 81 -11.66 3.91 10.13
N GLN A 82 -12.70 3.73 9.31
CA GLN A 82 -14.07 3.57 9.81
C GLN A 82 -14.35 2.19 10.40
N THR A 83 -13.74 1.14 9.84
CA THR A 83 -14.03 -0.26 10.19
C THR A 83 -12.88 -0.91 10.96
N GLY A 84 -11.65 -0.61 10.56
CA GLY A 84 -10.44 -1.16 11.19
C GLY A 84 -10.00 -0.42 12.44
N GLY A 85 -10.57 0.75 12.73
CA GLY A 85 -10.13 1.60 13.85
C GLY A 85 -8.74 2.19 13.65
N ALA A 86 -8.28 2.28 12.40
CA ALA A 86 -7.01 2.87 12.07
C ALA A 86 -7.06 4.41 12.11
N VAL A 87 -5.92 5.04 12.33
CA VAL A 87 -5.71 6.46 12.09
C VAL A 87 -4.65 6.60 11.00
N CYS A 88 -5.04 7.05 9.80
CA CYS A 88 -4.15 7.13 8.64
C CYS A 88 -3.66 8.58 8.38
N ASN A 89 -2.38 8.76 8.03
CA ASN A 89 -1.74 10.06 7.81
C ASN A 89 -0.67 10.04 6.71
#